data_AF-A0A0F2DI59-F1
#
_entry.id   AF-A0A0F2DI59-F1
#
_cell.length_a   1.000
_cell.length_b   1.000
_cell.length_c   1.000
_cell.angle_alpha   90.00
_cell.angle_beta   90.00
_cell.angle_gamma   90.00
#
_symmetry.space_group_name_H-M   'P 1'
#
loop_
_entity.id
_entity.type
_entity.pdbx_description
1 polymer ?
#
loop_
_entity_poly.entity_id
_entity_poly.type
_entity_poly.pdbx_seq_one_letter_code
_entity_poly.pdbx_strand_id
1 'polypeptide(L)'
;MAEITAKLVKELREKSGAGVMDAKKALVETDGDIEKAIELLREKGMAKAAKKADRVAAEGLTGVYVNGNVAAVIEVNAETDFVAKNAQFVELVNTTAKVIVEGKPANNEEALALTMPSGETLEAAYVSATATIGEKISFRRFALIEKTDAQHFGAYQHNGGRIGVISVVEGGDEALAKQLSMHIAAMKPTVLSYKELDEQFVKDELAQLNHVIDQDNESRAMVNKPALPHLKYGSKAQLTDDVIAQAEADIKAELAAEGKPEKIWDKIIPGKMDRFMLDNTKVDQAYTLLAQVYIMDDSKTVEAYLESVNASVVEFARFEVGEGIEKAANDFEAEVAATMAAALNN
;
A
#
# COMPACT_ATOMS: atom_id res chain seq x y z
N MET A 1 11.09 28.52 -44.61
CA MET A 1 10.87 28.07 -43.23
C MET A 1 9.83 28.99 -42.61
N ALA A 2 8.76 28.42 -42.05
CA ALA A 2 7.76 29.21 -41.34
C ALA A 2 8.41 29.97 -40.17
N GLU A 3 7.93 31.18 -39.89
CA GLU A 3 8.44 31.98 -38.77
C GLU A 3 7.93 31.42 -37.44
N ILE A 4 8.81 30.76 -36.67
CA ILE A 4 8.44 30.18 -35.37
C ILE A 4 8.45 31.27 -34.30
N THR A 5 7.29 31.88 -34.09
CA THR A 5 7.12 32.96 -33.11
C THR A 5 7.04 32.44 -31.67
N ALA A 6 7.37 33.29 -30.70
CA ALA A 6 7.23 32.96 -29.28
C ALA A 6 5.78 32.64 -28.88
N LYS A 7 4.80 33.27 -29.55
CA LYS A 7 3.37 33.00 -29.35
C LYS A 7 3.02 31.58 -29.79
N LEU A 8 3.52 31.15 -30.95
CA LEU A 8 3.28 29.80 -31.48
C LEU A 8 3.91 28.72 -30.58
N VAL A 9 5.13 28.97 -30.09
CA VAL A 9 5.78 28.09 -29.10
C VAL A 9 4.95 28.01 -27.82
N LYS A 10 4.46 29.16 -27.31
CA LYS A 10 3.61 29.19 -26.12
C LYS A 10 2.32 28.38 -26.32
N GLU A 11 1.64 28.56 -27.44
CA GLU A 11 0.41 27.83 -27.78
C GLU A 11 0.65 26.31 -27.81
N LEU A 12 1.70 25.85 -28.48
CA LEU A 12 2.01 24.43 -28.52
C LEU A 12 2.32 23.88 -27.12
N ARG A 13 3.05 24.63 -26.29
CA ARG A 13 3.33 24.21 -24.90
C ARG A 13 2.08 24.11 -24.05
N GLU A 14 1.15 25.04 -24.19
CA GLU A 14 -0.12 25.02 -23.47
C GLU A 14 -0.96 23.80 -23.86
N LYS A 15 -0.91 23.37 -25.13
CA LYS A 15 -1.60 22.17 -25.62
C LYS A 15 -0.90 20.85 -25.26
N SER A 16 0.43 20.82 -25.27
CA SER A 16 1.22 19.56 -25.18
C SER A 16 1.93 19.34 -23.84
N GLY A 17 2.05 20.37 -23.00
CA GLY A 17 2.86 20.33 -21.78
C GLY A 17 4.38 20.29 -22.02
N ALA A 18 4.85 20.35 -23.27
CA ALA A 18 6.27 20.21 -23.59
C ALA A 18 7.15 21.37 -23.07
N GLY A 19 8.42 21.06 -22.85
CA GLY A 19 9.45 22.06 -22.56
C GLY A 19 9.64 23.05 -23.71
N VAL A 20 10.09 24.27 -23.41
CA VAL A 20 10.20 25.37 -24.39
C VAL A 20 11.00 24.98 -25.63
N MET A 21 12.16 24.34 -25.42
CA MET A 21 13.04 23.96 -26.52
C MET A 21 12.50 22.81 -27.35
N ASP A 22 11.78 21.86 -26.72
CA ASP A 22 11.18 20.74 -27.43
C ASP A 22 10.01 21.20 -28.29
N ALA A 23 9.15 22.07 -27.76
CA ALA A 23 8.07 22.69 -28.53
C ALA A 23 8.61 23.53 -29.70
N LYS A 24 9.66 24.34 -29.47
CA LYS A 24 10.30 25.11 -30.55
C LYS A 24 10.89 24.20 -31.63
N LYS A 25 11.62 23.14 -31.25
CA LYS A 25 12.20 22.18 -32.22
C LYS A 25 11.12 21.45 -33.00
N ALA A 26 10.07 21.00 -32.34
CA ALA A 26 8.94 20.35 -33.01
C ALA A 26 8.30 21.28 -34.06
N LEU A 27 8.03 22.54 -33.69
CA LEU A 27 7.50 23.53 -34.64
C LEU A 27 8.45 23.82 -35.81
N VAL A 28 9.77 23.82 -35.59
CA VAL A 28 10.75 23.97 -36.68
C VAL A 28 10.70 22.77 -37.63
N GLU A 29 10.61 21.55 -37.09
CA GLU A 29 10.57 20.31 -37.87
C GLU A 29 9.24 20.10 -38.63
N THR A 30 8.16 20.74 -38.17
CA THR A 30 6.83 20.64 -38.78
C THR A 30 6.40 21.91 -39.53
N ASP A 31 7.35 22.80 -39.84
CA ASP A 31 7.09 24.08 -40.53
C ASP A 31 5.98 24.93 -39.89
N GLY A 32 5.92 24.92 -38.56
CA GLY A 32 4.96 25.69 -37.76
C GLY A 32 3.56 25.08 -37.66
N ASP A 33 3.33 23.89 -38.22
CA ASP A 33 2.07 23.17 -38.11
C ASP A 33 1.92 22.60 -36.68
N ILE A 34 0.93 23.12 -35.93
CA ILE A 34 0.69 22.74 -34.54
C ILE A 34 0.26 21.29 -34.42
N GLU A 35 -0.64 20.81 -35.27
CA GLU A 35 -1.19 19.46 -35.14
C GLU A 35 -0.09 18.42 -35.43
N LYS A 36 0.69 18.64 -36.49
CA LYS A 36 1.88 17.81 -36.75
C LYS A 36 2.92 17.90 -35.64
N ALA A 37 3.11 19.09 -35.05
CA ALA A 37 4.05 19.25 -33.95
C ALA A 37 3.61 18.47 -32.70
N ILE A 38 2.31 18.38 -32.42
CA ILE A 38 1.76 17.56 -31.35
C ILE A 38 2.02 16.08 -31.60
N GLU A 39 1.75 15.59 -32.81
CA GLU A 39 2.03 14.20 -33.19
C GLU A 39 3.52 13.86 -33.05
N LEU A 40 4.40 14.75 -33.54
CA LEU A 40 5.85 14.59 -33.42
C LEU A 40 6.33 14.60 -31.96
N LEU A 41 5.75 15.46 -31.11
CA LEU A 41 6.05 15.47 -29.68
C LEU A 41 5.61 14.18 -28.99
N ARG A 42 4.48 13.59 -29.42
CA ARG A 42 4.01 12.30 -28.92
C ARG A 42 4.98 11.18 -29.28
N GLU A 43 5.44 11.12 -30.52
CA GLU A 43 6.44 10.15 -30.98
C GLU A 43 7.76 10.29 -30.20
N LYS A 44 8.26 11.52 -30.06
CA LYS A 44 9.47 11.79 -29.27
C LYS A 44 9.26 11.48 -27.78
N GLY A 45 8.04 11.65 -27.27
CA GLY A 45 7.64 11.28 -25.92
C GLY A 45 7.77 9.78 -25.66
N MET A 46 7.29 8.95 -26.59
CA MET A 46 7.46 7.49 -26.53
C MET A 46 8.94 7.10 -26.46
N ALA A 47 9.79 7.69 -27.31
CA ALA A 47 11.23 7.43 -27.29
C ALA A 47 11.89 7.88 -25.97
N LYS A 48 11.44 8.99 -25.38
CA LYS A 48 11.92 9.48 -24.08
C LYS A 48 11.48 8.59 -22.92
N ALA A 49 10.27 8.03 -22.99
CA ALA A 49 9.75 7.10 -22.00
C ALA A 49 10.49 5.76 -22.06
N ALA A 50 10.69 5.23 -23.27
CA ALA A 50 11.48 4.01 -23.49
C ALA A 50 12.90 4.10 -22.89
N LYS A 51 13.58 5.25 -23.06
CA LYS A 51 14.91 5.51 -22.46
C LYS A 51 14.93 5.57 -20.93
N LYS A 52 13.77 5.70 -20.28
CA LYS A 52 13.63 5.76 -18.83
C LYS A 52 12.97 4.50 -18.26
N ALA A 53 12.55 3.55 -19.09
CA ALA A 53 11.78 2.38 -18.67
C ALA A 53 12.52 1.54 -17.62
N ASP A 54 13.85 1.47 -17.69
CA ASP A 54 14.69 0.69 -16.76
C ASP A 54 14.98 1.41 -15.43
N ARG A 55 14.56 2.67 -15.27
CA ARG A 55 14.78 3.42 -14.03
C ARG A 55 13.90 2.88 -12.90
N VAL A 56 14.39 3.00 -11.67
CA VAL A 56 13.64 2.63 -10.48
C VAL A 56 12.69 3.77 -10.11
N ALA A 57 11.39 3.47 -10.06
CA ALA A 57 10.35 4.40 -9.62
C ALA A 57 9.72 3.84 -8.33
N ALA A 58 10.27 4.24 -7.18
CA ALA A 58 9.87 3.75 -5.86
C ALA A 58 9.13 4.81 -5.00
N GLU A 59 9.00 6.02 -5.51
CA GLU A 59 8.16 7.08 -4.93
C GLU A 59 6.85 7.19 -5.72
N GLY A 60 5.98 8.17 -5.39
CA GLY A 60 4.71 8.38 -6.07
C GLY A 60 3.52 8.54 -5.13
N LEU A 61 2.32 8.17 -5.61
CA LEU A 61 1.07 8.29 -4.88
C LEU A 61 0.14 7.09 -5.12
N THR A 62 -0.67 6.81 -4.10
CA THR A 62 -1.91 6.06 -4.28
C THR A 62 -3.03 7.00 -4.71
N GLY A 63 -3.98 6.48 -5.48
CA GLY A 63 -5.26 7.12 -5.76
C GLY A 63 -6.40 6.26 -5.23
N VAL A 64 -7.41 6.87 -4.63
CA VAL A 64 -8.62 6.17 -4.17
C VAL A 64 -9.85 6.88 -4.73
N TYR A 65 -10.73 6.12 -5.38
CA TYR A 65 -11.98 6.65 -5.92
C TYR A 65 -13.14 5.69 -5.65
N VAL A 66 -14.30 6.25 -5.30
CA VAL A 66 -15.54 5.51 -5.03
C VAL A 66 -16.65 6.10 -5.91
N ASN A 67 -17.37 5.24 -6.63
CA ASN A 67 -18.55 5.62 -7.39
C ASN A 67 -19.66 4.57 -7.19
N GLY A 68 -20.68 4.95 -6.40
CA GLY A 68 -21.75 4.04 -6.02
C GLY A 68 -21.21 2.81 -5.29
N ASN A 69 -21.41 1.65 -5.90
CA ASN A 69 -21.04 0.34 -5.34
C ASN A 69 -19.69 -0.19 -5.84
N VAL A 70 -18.88 0.66 -6.49
CA VAL A 70 -17.57 0.27 -7.03
C VAL A 70 -16.53 1.26 -6.52
N ALA A 71 -15.38 0.74 -6.08
CA ALA A 71 -14.26 1.54 -5.63
C ALA A 71 -12.94 1.00 -6.20
N ALA A 72 -11.97 1.87 -6.44
CA ALA A 72 -10.63 1.48 -6.83
C ALA A 72 -9.57 2.17 -5.97
N VAL A 73 -8.56 1.40 -5.58
CA VAL A 73 -7.29 1.90 -5.07
C VAL A 73 -6.23 1.59 -6.11
N ILE A 74 -5.42 2.59 -6.46
CA ILE A 74 -4.33 2.45 -7.43
C ILE A 74 -3.00 2.85 -6.81
N GLU A 75 -1.90 2.42 -7.43
CA GLU A 75 -0.56 2.92 -7.17
C GLU A 75 0.07 3.42 -8.48
N VAL A 76 0.50 4.68 -8.49
CA VAL A 76 1.29 5.29 -9.56
C VAL A 76 2.62 5.72 -8.98
N ASN A 77 3.71 5.26 -9.60
CA ASN A 77 5.05 5.53 -9.14
C ASN A 77 5.79 6.58 -9.97
N ALA A 78 6.71 7.26 -9.32
CA ALA A 78 7.70 8.17 -9.88
C ALA A 78 9.11 7.88 -9.30
N GLU A 79 10.14 8.52 -9.85
CA GLU A 79 11.51 8.36 -9.34
C GLU A 79 11.69 9.11 -8.00
N THR A 80 11.11 10.31 -7.88
CA THR A 80 11.25 11.18 -6.70
C THR A 80 9.94 11.53 -6.01
N ASP A 81 10.02 11.92 -4.74
CA ASP A 81 8.88 12.38 -3.94
C ASP A 81 8.43 13.81 -4.33
N PHE A 82 9.26 14.58 -5.01
CA PHE A 82 8.90 15.88 -5.56
C PHE A 82 7.79 15.76 -6.62
N VAL A 83 7.84 14.71 -7.45
CA VAL A 83 6.79 14.45 -8.45
C VAL A 83 5.46 14.13 -7.80
N ALA A 84 5.44 13.51 -6.62
CA ALA A 84 4.20 13.25 -5.88
C ALA A 84 3.45 14.54 -5.47
N LYS A 85 4.12 15.70 -5.48
CA LYS A 85 3.51 17.02 -5.19
C LYS A 85 3.20 17.82 -6.46
N ASN A 86 3.56 17.31 -7.63
CA ASN A 86 3.32 17.96 -8.91
C ASN A 86 1.82 17.86 -9.28
N ALA A 87 1.19 18.99 -9.61
CA ALA A 87 -0.24 19.03 -9.90
C ALA A 87 -0.66 18.16 -11.10
N GLN A 88 0.17 18.07 -12.15
CA GLN A 88 -0.09 17.20 -13.30
C GLN A 88 -0.08 15.72 -12.89
N PHE A 89 0.87 15.33 -12.03
CA PHE A 89 0.97 13.96 -11.53
C PHE A 89 -0.21 13.60 -10.62
N VAL A 90 -0.57 14.49 -9.69
CA VAL A 90 -1.73 14.31 -8.80
C VAL A 90 -3.02 14.15 -9.60
N GLU A 91 -3.24 14.98 -10.61
CA GLU A 91 -4.42 14.89 -11.48
C GLU A 91 -4.45 13.59 -12.27
N LEU A 92 -3.30 13.14 -12.78
CA LEU A 92 -3.19 11.86 -13.48
C LEU A 92 -3.54 10.68 -12.56
N VAL A 93 -3.04 10.67 -11.32
CA VAL A 93 -3.38 9.64 -10.31
C VAL A 93 -4.89 9.61 -10.04
N ASN A 94 -5.48 10.77 -9.76
CA ASN A 94 -6.92 10.88 -9.46
C ASN A 94 -7.79 10.46 -10.65
N THR A 95 -7.43 10.91 -11.85
CA THR A 95 -8.18 10.57 -13.08
C THR A 95 -8.04 9.09 -13.39
N THR A 96 -6.86 8.50 -13.19
CA THR A 96 -6.66 7.05 -13.36
C THR A 96 -7.59 6.28 -12.44
N ALA A 97 -7.64 6.60 -11.14
CA ALA A 97 -8.52 5.90 -10.20
C ALA A 97 -9.99 5.96 -10.65
N LYS A 98 -10.44 7.12 -11.16
CA LYS A 98 -11.77 7.29 -11.73
C LYS A 98 -12.00 6.42 -12.96
N VAL A 99 -11.09 6.45 -13.92
CA VAL A 99 -11.20 5.68 -15.18
C VAL A 99 -11.22 4.17 -14.88
N ILE A 100 -10.44 3.70 -13.90
CA ILE A 100 -10.47 2.30 -13.45
C ILE A 100 -11.86 1.91 -12.91
N VAL A 101 -12.47 2.74 -12.06
CA VAL A 101 -13.82 2.46 -11.53
C VAL A 101 -14.88 2.46 -12.62
N GLU A 102 -14.81 3.39 -13.57
CA GLU A 102 -15.77 3.50 -14.67
C GLU A 102 -15.59 2.38 -15.72
N GLY A 103 -14.35 1.98 -16.00
CA GLY A 103 -14.00 1.00 -17.02
C GLY A 103 -13.95 -0.46 -16.54
N LYS A 104 -13.80 -0.69 -15.22
CA LYS A 104 -13.71 -2.01 -14.58
C LYS A 104 -12.77 -3.01 -15.28
N PRO A 105 -11.51 -2.63 -15.59
CA PRO A 105 -10.58 -3.52 -16.26
C PRO A 105 -10.22 -4.72 -15.37
N ALA A 106 -9.94 -5.88 -15.97
CA ALA A 106 -9.56 -7.07 -15.20
C ALA A 106 -8.08 -7.06 -14.76
N ASN A 107 -7.23 -6.30 -15.46
CA ASN A 107 -5.79 -6.28 -15.27
C ASN A 107 -5.17 -4.97 -15.79
N ASN A 108 -3.87 -4.78 -15.57
CA ASN A 108 -3.18 -3.54 -15.95
C ASN A 108 -3.13 -3.31 -17.47
N GLU A 109 -3.11 -4.35 -18.28
CA GLU A 109 -3.09 -4.22 -19.74
C GLU A 109 -4.41 -3.62 -20.24
N GLU A 110 -5.54 -4.17 -19.79
CA GLU A 110 -6.87 -3.63 -20.07
C GLU A 110 -7.05 -2.23 -19.49
N ALA A 111 -6.52 -1.97 -18.30
CA ALA A 111 -6.55 -0.66 -17.69
C ALA A 111 -5.82 0.39 -18.53
N LEU A 112 -4.61 0.09 -19.00
CA LEU A 112 -3.81 1.00 -19.82
C LEU A 112 -4.46 1.31 -21.18
N ALA A 113 -5.30 0.39 -21.68
CA ALA A 113 -6.07 0.57 -22.91
C ALA A 113 -7.32 1.46 -22.75
N LEU A 114 -7.75 1.77 -21.53
CA LEU A 114 -8.93 2.63 -21.29
C LEU A 114 -8.70 4.06 -21.77
N THR A 115 -9.74 4.65 -22.36
CA THR A 115 -9.74 6.04 -22.82
C THR A 115 -10.03 6.99 -21.66
N MET A 116 -9.17 7.97 -21.48
CA MET A 116 -9.34 9.06 -20.52
C MET A 116 -10.35 10.11 -21.03
N PRO A 117 -10.90 10.98 -20.16
CA PRO A 117 -11.74 12.09 -20.58
C PRO A 117 -11.10 13.04 -21.60
N SER A 118 -9.76 13.10 -21.66
CA SER A 118 -9.01 13.83 -22.69
C SER A 118 -9.09 13.23 -24.09
N GLY A 119 -9.55 11.99 -24.22
CA GLY A 119 -9.68 11.25 -25.48
C GLY A 119 -8.49 10.34 -25.83
N GLU A 120 -7.37 10.44 -25.12
CA GLU A 120 -6.24 9.50 -25.26
C GLU A 120 -6.37 8.31 -24.31
N THR A 121 -5.60 7.24 -24.54
CA THR A 121 -5.55 6.10 -23.62
C THR A 121 -4.76 6.42 -22.36
N LEU A 122 -4.99 5.67 -21.28
CA LEU A 122 -4.18 5.77 -20.06
C LEU A 122 -2.68 5.55 -20.35
N GLU A 123 -2.34 4.59 -21.21
CA GLU A 123 -0.97 4.37 -21.66
C GLU A 123 -0.35 5.63 -22.28
N ALA A 124 -1.06 6.27 -23.21
CA ALA A 124 -0.60 7.48 -23.86
C ALA A 124 -0.40 8.63 -22.86
N ALA A 125 -1.29 8.77 -21.89
CA ALA A 125 -1.18 9.77 -20.85
C ALA A 125 0.04 9.55 -19.94
N TYR A 126 0.36 8.30 -19.58
CA TYR A 126 1.58 7.98 -18.81
C TYR A 126 2.88 8.24 -19.58
N VAL A 127 2.89 7.94 -20.88
CA VAL A 127 4.00 8.30 -21.77
C VAL A 127 4.17 9.81 -21.85
N SER A 128 3.06 10.53 -22.02
CA SER A 128 3.04 11.99 -22.07
C SER A 128 3.57 12.59 -20.77
N ALA A 129 3.07 12.13 -19.62
CA ALA A 129 3.53 12.56 -18.31
C ALA A 129 5.04 12.30 -18.12
N THR A 130 5.53 11.12 -18.51
CA THR A 130 6.98 10.80 -18.46
C THR A 130 7.81 11.75 -19.32
N ALA A 131 7.28 12.15 -20.48
CA ALA A 131 7.95 13.06 -21.40
C ALA A 131 7.98 14.51 -20.90
N THR A 132 6.91 14.97 -20.23
CA THR A 132 6.79 16.36 -19.73
C THR A 132 7.43 16.55 -18.36
N ILE A 133 7.25 15.61 -17.44
CA ILE A 133 7.81 15.66 -16.08
C ILE A 133 9.30 15.32 -16.11
N GLY A 134 9.72 14.40 -17.00
CA GLY A 134 11.14 14.06 -17.17
C GLY A 134 11.64 12.96 -16.23
N GLU A 135 10.76 12.34 -15.47
CA GLU A 135 11.00 11.12 -14.68
C GLU A 135 10.19 9.95 -15.25
N LYS A 136 10.62 8.71 -15.00
CA LYS A 136 9.79 7.53 -15.22
C LYS A 136 8.53 7.63 -14.37
N ILE A 137 7.38 7.62 -15.03
CA ILE A 137 6.09 7.50 -14.37
C ILE A 137 5.47 6.16 -14.76
N SER A 138 5.03 5.40 -13.77
CA SER A 138 4.52 4.05 -13.99
C SER A 138 3.19 3.86 -13.29
N PHE A 139 2.16 3.44 -14.03
CA PHE A 139 1.00 2.78 -13.42
C PHE A 139 1.43 1.39 -12.97
N ARG A 140 1.40 1.12 -11.67
CA ARG A 140 1.96 -0.11 -11.13
C ARG A 140 0.92 -1.17 -10.88
N ARG A 141 -0.17 -0.83 -10.20
CA ARG A 141 -1.22 -1.78 -9.81
C ARG A 141 -2.51 -1.05 -9.45
N PHE A 142 -3.61 -1.76 -9.51
CA PHE A 142 -4.89 -1.37 -8.94
C PHE A 142 -5.55 -2.55 -8.23
N ALA A 143 -6.48 -2.25 -7.32
CA ALA A 143 -7.50 -3.18 -6.86
C ALA A 143 -8.85 -2.51 -7.09
N LEU A 144 -9.80 -3.26 -7.66
CA LEU A 144 -11.18 -2.84 -7.89
C LEU A 144 -12.07 -3.68 -6.98
N ILE A 145 -12.83 -3.03 -6.11
CA ILE A 145 -13.68 -3.69 -5.12
C ILE A 145 -15.12 -3.24 -5.33
N GLU A 146 -16.05 -4.19 -5.30
CA GLU A 146 -17.47 -3.93 -5.34
C GLU A 146 -18.12 -4.22 -3.98
N LYS A 147 -19.24 -3.54 -3.70
CA LYS A 147 -20.06 -3.80 -2.52
C LYS A 147 -21.53 -3.94 -2.90
N THR A 148 -22.32 -4.53 -2.02
CA THR A 148 -23.79 -4.48 -2.12
C THR A 148 -24.35 -3.17 -1.54
N ASP A 149 -25.64 -2.90 -1.76
CA ASP A 149 -26.33 -1.75 -1.17
C ASP A 149 -26.40 -1.82 0.37
N ALA A 150 -26.33 -3.02 0.94
CA ALA A 150 -26.35 -3.25 2.38
C ALA A 150 -24.98 -3.08 3.05
N GLN A 151 -23.92 -2.94 2.26
CA GLN A 151 -22.54 -2.82 2.72
C GLN A 151 -22.05 -1.37 2.64
N HIS A 152 -20.98 -1.09 3.40
CA HIS A 152 -20.35 0.22 3.48
C HIS A 152 -18.89 0.13 3.00
N PHE A 153 -18.45 1.14 2.24
CA PHE A 153 -17.04 1.30 1.91
C PHE A 153 -16.32 2.08 3.00
N GLY A 154 -15.13 1.63 3.36
CA GLY A 154 -14.12 2.43 4.06
C GLY A 154 -13.05 2.88 3.08
N ALA A 155 -13.15 4.09 2.53
CA ALA A 155 -12.11 4.66 1.68
C ALA A 155 -11.20 5.60 2.50
N TYR A 156 -9.90 5.32 2.52
CA TYR A 156 -8.95 6.09 3.30
C TYR A 156 -7.62 6.28 2.59
N GLN A 157 -7.08 7.49 2.66
CA GLN A 157 -5.70 7.79 2.27
C GLN A 157 -4.94 8.36 3.46
N HIS A 158 -3.72 7.88 3.67
CA HIS A 158 -2.85 8.32 4.75
C HIS A 158 -1.55 8.93 4.23
N ASN A 159 -0.87 9.72 5.08
CA ASN A 159 0.46 10.27 4.84
C ASN A 159 0.59 10.96 3.47
N GLY A 160 -0.35 11.85 3.15
CA GLY A 160 -0.37 12.60 1.88
C GLY A 160 -0.61 11.75 0.63
N GLY A 161 -1.24 10.59 0.77
CA GLY A 161 -1.53 9.68 -0.35
C GLY A 161 -0.48 8.58 -0.54
N ARG A 162 0.52 8.46 0.34
CA ARG A 162 1.49 7.35 0.29
C ARG A 162 0.86 5.99 0.60
N ILE A 163 -0.25 5.97 1.33
CA ILE A 163 -1.00 4.75 1.63
C ILE A 163 -2.45 4.98 1.22
N GLY A 164 -3.01 4.02 0.47
CA GLY A 164 -4.41 4.00 0.06
C GLY A 164 -5.05 2.71 0.53
N VAL A 165 -6.25 2.81 1.09
CA VAL A 165 -7.02 1.68 1.62
C VAL A 165 -8.47 1.76 1.19
N ILE A 166 -9.02 0.62 0.77
CA ILE A 166 -10.45 0.39 0.65
C ILE A 166 -10.79 -0.83 1.51
N SER A 167 -11.85 -0.74 2.30
CA SER A 167 -12.46 -1.89 2.96
C SER A 167 -13.96 -1.95 2.65
N VAL A 168 -14.54 -3.15 2.69
CA VAL A 168 -15.98 -3.39 2.62
C VAL A 168 -16.43 -3.97 3.95
N VAL A 169 -17.42 -3.34 4.57
CA VAL A 169 -18.00 -3.76 5.84
C VAL A 169 -19.48 -4.05 5.63
N GLU A 170 -19.94 -5.17 6.18
CA GLU A 170 -21.35 -5.52 6.32
C GLU A 170 -21.82 -5.24 7.74
N GLY A 171 -23.00 -4.61 7.88
CA GLY A 171 -23.45 -4.04 9.15
C GLY A 171 -22.71 -2.75 9.50
N GLY A 172 -23.02 -2.19 10.67
CA GLY A 172 -22.44 -0.91 11.11
C GLY A 172 -22.80 0.27 10.19
N ASP A 173 -21.84 1.17 9.95
CA ASP A 173 -22.01 2.36 9.12
C ASP A 173 -20.70 2.76 8.39
N GLU A 174 -20.76 3.82 7.59
CA GLU A 174 -19.58 4.36 6.86
C GLU A 174 -18.48 4.87 7.80
N ALA A 175 -18.82 5.31 9.01
CA ALA A 175 -17.85 5.79 9.97
C ALA A 175 -17.00 4.62 10.50
N LEU A 176 -17.64 3.50 10.83
CA LEU A 176 -16.98 2.24 11.18
C LEU A 176 -16.07 1.76 10.04
N ALA A 177 -16.59 1.71 8.81
CA ALA A 177 -15.82 1.27 7.66
C ALA A 177 -14.56 2.15 7.45
N LYS A 178 -14.69 3.47 7.62
CA LYS A 178 -13.55 4.38 7.56
C LYS A 178 -12.54 4.14 8.67
N GLN A 179 -12.99 3.94 9.92
CA GLN A 179 -12.08 3.63 11.04
C GLN A 179 -11.34 2.31 10.84
N LEU A 180 -12.01 1.30 10.28
CA LEU A 180 -11.38 0.04 9.91
C LEU A 180 -10.29 0.25 8.85
N SER A 181 -10.54 1.07 7.83
CA SER A 181 -9.52 1.41 6.83
C SER A 181 -8.34 2.20 7.40
N MET A 182 -8.56 3.02 8.44
CA MET A 182 -7.47 3.66 9.19
C MET A 182 -6.63 2.62 9.95
N HIS A 183 -7.29 1.64 10.56
CA HIS A 183 -6.59 0.54 11.23
C HIS A 183 -5.77 -0.29 10.24
N ILE A 184 -6.35 -0.69 9.10
CA ILE A 184 -5.66 -1.42 8.03
C ILE A 184 -4.45 -0.63 7.51
N ALA A 185 -4.58 0.69 7.32
CA ALA A 185 -3.48 1.54 6.86
C ALA A 185 -2.26 1.47 7.82
N ALA A 186 -2.53 1.47 9.13
CA ALA A 186 -1.53 1.49 10.19
C ALA A 186 -0.95 0.10 10.50
N MET A 187 -1.80 -0.92 10.63
CA MET A 187 -1.40 -2.27 11.08
C MET A 187 -0.96 -3.19 9.95
N LYS A 188 -1.21 -2.81 8.69
CA LYS A 188 -0.72 -3.51 7.49
C LYS A 188 -1.05 -5.02 7.43
N PRO A 189 -2.29 -5.46 7.78
CA PRO A 189 -2.65 -6.85 7.56
C PRO A 189 -2.56 -7.19 6.06
N THR A 190 -2.23 -8.43 5.75
CA THR A 190 -2.13 -8.96 4.39
C THR A 190 -3.34 -9.80 4.00
N VAL A 191 -4.06 -10.36 4.98
CA VAL A 191 -5.28 -11.16 4.79
C VAL A 191 -6.33 -10.84 5.85
N LEU A 192 -7.57 -11.33 5.71
CA LEU A 192 -8.62 -11.07 6.71
C LEU A 192 -8.41 -11.92 7.96
N SER A 193 -8.16 -13.21 7.79
CA SER A 193 -8.17 -14.18 8.89
C SER A 193 -7.06 -15.22 8.79
N TYR A 194 -6.82 -15.90 9.91
CA TYR A 194 -5.87 -17.02 10.00
C TYR A 194 -6.15 -18.16 9.01
N LYS A 195 -7.38 -18.26 8.48
CA LYS A 195 -7.78 -19.30 7.54
C LYS A 195 -7.15 -19.12 6.16
N GLU A 196 -6.62 -17.94 5.88
CA GLU A 196 -5.95 -17.61 4.61
C GLU A 196 -4.42 -17.76 4.71
N LEU A 197 -3.90 -18.06 5.90
CA LEU A 197 -2.47 -18.31 6.10
C LEU A 197 -2.14 -19.76 5.77
N ASP A 198 -1.10 -19.95 4.97
CA ASP A 198 -0.53 -21.27 4.71
C ASP A 198 0.15 -21.84 5.97
N GLU A 199 0.05 -23.16 6.16
CA GLU A 199 0.60 -23.82 7.35
C GLU A 199 2.13 -23.71 7.42
N GLN A 200 2.82 -23.81 6.29
CA GLN A 200 4.28 -23.68 6.25
C GLN A 200 4.69 -22.23 6.52
N PHE A 201 3.97 -21.26 5.95
CA PHE A 201 4.17 -19.84 6.26
C PHE A 201 4.06 -19.58 7.77
N VAL A 202 3.01 -20.10 8.44
CA VAL A 202 2.85 -19.94 9.89
C VAL A 202 4.03 -20.53 10.68
N LYS A 203 4.55 -21.69 10.27
CA LYS A 203 5.70 -22.32 10.93
C LYS A 203 6.97 -21.49 10.75
N ASP A 204 7.21 -20.98 9.55
CA ASP A 204 8.40 -20.20 9.24
C ASP A 204 8.38 -18.87 10.01
N GLU A 205 7.26 -18.15 10.02
CA GLU A 205 7.10 -16.91 10.77
C GLU A 205 7.20 -17.14 12.29
N LEU A 206 6.65 -18.23 12.82
CA LEU A 206 6.80 -18.60 14.23
C LEU A 206 8.28 -18.85 14.59
N ALA A 207 9.03 -19.50 13.71
CA ALA A 207 10.46 -19.71 13.91
C ALA A 207 11.23 -18.39 13.90
N GLN A 208 10.88 -17.46 13.01
CA GLN A 208 11.47 -16.11 13.00
C GLN A 208 11.16 -15.34 14.29
N LEU A 209 9.92 -15.39 14.78
CA LEU A 209 9.54 -14.77 16.06
C LEU A 209 10.34 -15.35 17.24
N ASN A 210 10.54 -16.66 17.28
CA ASN A 210 11.36 -17.30 18.31
C ASN A 210 12.85 -16.94 18.19
N HIS A 211 13.36 -16.78 16.97
CA HIS A 211 14.72 -16.29 16.77
C HIS A 211 14.91 -14.86 17.28
N VAL A 212 13.92 -13.98 17.08
CA VAL A 212 13.92 -12.63 17.68
C VAL A 212 13.89 -12.69 19.20
N ILE A 213 13.13 -13.64 19.78
CA ILE A 213 13.13 -13.86 21.24
C ILE A 213 14.50 -14.31 21.74
N ASP A 214 15.22 -15.16 20.99
CA ASP A 214 16.59 -15.55 21.35
C ASP A 214 17.53 -14.33 21.42
N GLN A 215 17.47 -13.46 20.42
CA GLN A 215 18.27 -12.22 20.40
C GLN A 215 17.91 -11.27 21.56
N ASP A 216 16.62 -11.11 21.90
CA ASP A 216 16.20 -10.32 23.07
C ASP A 216 16.67 -10.98 24.37
N ASN A 217 16.66 -12.31 24.46
CA ASN A 217 17.12 -13.06 25.62
C ASN A 217 18.63 -12.91 25.85
N GLU A 218 19.44 -12.85 24.79
CA GLU A 218 20.86 -12.50 24.89
C GLU A 218 21.03 -11.11 25.53
N SER A 219 20.27 -10.12 25.06
CA SER A 219 20.29 -8.75 25.61
C SER A 219 19.81 -8.69 27.06
N ARG A 220 18.76 -9.45 27.41
CA ARG A 220 18.21 -9.54 28.78
C ARG A 220 19.18 -10.16 29.75
N ALA A 221 19.93 -11.19 29.34
CA ALA A 221 20.94 -11.83 30.16
C ALA A 221 22.02 -10.83 30.59
N MET A 222 22.43 -9.92 29.70
CA MET A 222 23.42 -8.88 30.02
C MET A 222 22.95 -7.90 31.12
N VAL A 223 21.64 -7.70 31.25
CA VAL A 223 21.03 -6.80 32.25
C VAL A 223 20.34 -7.54 33.40
N ASN A 224 20.63 -8.84 33.57
CA ASN A 224 20.03 -9.71 34.61
C ASN A 224 18.49 -9.72 34.62
N LYS A 225 17.87 -9.62 33.45
CA LYS A 225 16.40 -9.77 33.30
C LYS A 225 16.05 -11.23 33.00
N PRO A 226 14.89 -11.73 33.48
CA PRO A 226 14.40 -13.05 33.11
C PRO A 226 14.23 -13.21 31.60
N ALA A 227 14.56 -14.40 31.09
CA ALA A 227 14.33 -14.77 29.71
C ALA A 227 12.83 -14.81 29.39
N LEU A 228 12.48 -14.33 28.20
CA LEU A 228 11.19 -14.54 27.61
C LEU A 228 11.04 -16.00 27.15
N PRO A 229 9.87 -16.61 27.36
CA PRO A 229 9.59 -17.94 26.84
C PRO A 229 9.44 -17.89 25.31
N HIS A 230 9.80 -18.99 24.64
CA HIS A 230 9.45 -19.19 23.25
C HIS A 230 7.95 -19.37 23.06
N LEU A 231 7.47 -18.90 21.92
CA LEU A 231 6.11 -19.12 21.45
C LEU A 231 5.99 -20.56 20.96
N LYS A 232 4.98 -21.27 21.50
CA LYS A 232 4.67 -22.64 21.08
C LYS A 232 3.79 -22.69 19.84
N TYR A 233 2.91 -21.69 19.70
CA TYR A 233 1.99 -21.55 18.57
C TYR A 233 2.06 -20.12 18.03
N GLY A 234 1.88 -19.99 16.73
CA GLY A 234 1.86 -18.71 16.02
C GLY A 234 0.46 -18.30 15.56
N SER A 235 -0.45 -19.27 15.40
CA SER A 235 -1.77 -19.05 14.80
C SER A 235 -2.89 -19.78 15.54
N LYS A 236 -4.10 -19.21 15.49
CA LYS A 236 -5.37 -19.80 15.94
C LYS A 236 -5.63 -21.15 15.25
N ALA A 237 -5.11 -21.36 14.04
CA ALA A 237 -5.18 -22.66 13.35
C ALA A 237 -4.54 -23.81 14.16
N GLN A 238 -3.57 -23.51 15.02
CA GLN A 238 -2.85 -24.50 15.84
C GLN A 238 -3.50 -24.71 17.22
N LEU A 239 -4.47 -23.86 17.59
CA LEU A 239 -5.13 -23.87 18.90
C LEU A 239 -6.38 -24.74 18.87
N THR A 240 -6.15 -26.05 18.79
CA THR A 240 -7.23 -27.07 18.86
C THR A 240 -7.92 -27.05 20.23
N ASP A 241 -9.12 -27.66 20.32
CA ASP A 241 -9.86 -27.78 21.58
C ASP A 241 -9.03 -28.42 22.70
N ASP A 242 -8.19 -29.42 22.37
CA ASP A 242 -7.29 -30.05 23.33
C ASP A 242 -6.21 -29.08 23.84
N VAL A 243 -5.69 -28.22 22.98
CA VAL A 243 -4.70 -27.19 23.35
C VAL A 243 -5.33 -26.15 24.26
N ILE A 244 -6.55 -25.71 23.95
CA ILE A 244 -7.29 -24.73 24.76
C ILE A 244 -7.65 -25.33 26.12
N ALA A 245 -8.15 -26.56 26.16
CA ALA A 245 -8.46 -27.27 27.40
C ALA A 245 -7.22 -27.48 28.28
N GLN A 246 -6.08 -27.82 27.66
CA GLN A 246 -4.82 -27.95 28.38
C GLN A 246 -4.36 -26.59 28.95
N ALA A 247 -4.46 -25.51 28.17
CA ALA A 247 -4.10 -24.17 28.65
C ALA A 247 -4.96 -23.74 29.85
N GLU A 248 -6.27 -24.02 29.81
CA GLU A 248 -7.16 -23.74 30.94
C GLU A 248 -6.78 -24.58 32.18
N ALA A 249 -6.46 -25.86 32.00
CA ALA A 249 -6.00 -26.74 33.08
C ALA A 249 -4.68 -26.25 33.69
N ASP A 250 -3.72 -25.82 32.86
CA ASP A 250 -2.44 -25.27 33.30
C ASP A 250 -2.65 -23.97 34.10
N ILE A 251 -3.54 -23.09 33.64
CA ILE A 251 -3.92 -21.87 34.37
C ILE A 251 -4.55 -22.22 35.74
N LYS A 252 -5.45 -23.19 35.80
CA LYS A 252 -6.05 -23.64 37.07
C LYS A 252 -4.98 -24.18 38.02
N ALA A 253 -4.05 -24.99 37.52
CA ALA A 253 -2.93 -25.50 38.31
C ALA A 253 -2.01 -24.37 38.82
N GLU A 254 -1.74 -23.35 38.00
CA GLU A 254 -0.98 -22.16 38.39
C GLU A 254 -1.70 -21.39 39.53
N LEU A 255 -3.00 -21.12 39.38
CA LEU A 255 -3.79 -20.42 40.39
C LEU A 255 -3.85 -21.19 41.71
N ALA A 256 -3.92 -22.52 41.66
CA ALA A 256 -3.85 -23.38 42.84
C ALA A 256 -2.49 -23.30 43.53
N ALA A 257 -1.39 -23.36 42.76
CA ALA A 257 -0.03 -23.23 43.28
C ALA A 257 0.24 -21.84 43.89
N GLU A 258 -0.37 -20.79 43.36
CA GLU A 258 -0.35 -19.44 43.92
C GLU A 258 -1.23 -19.27 45.18
N GLY A 259 -1.99 -20.29 45.57
CA GLY A 259 -2.89 -20.26 46.73
C GLY A 259 -4.13 -19.38 46.53
N LYS A 260 -4.52 -19.08 45.28
CA LYS A 260 -5.71 -18.28 44.99
C LYS A 260 -6.99 -19.10 45.22
N PRO A 261 -7.97 -18.61 45.99
CA PRO A 261 -9.21 -19.35 46.26
C PRO A 261 -10.01 -19.69 45.00
N GLU A 262 -10.51 -20.92 44.87
CA GLU A 262 -11.29 -21.36 43.69
C GLU A 262 -12.48 -20.46 43.36
N LYS A 263 -13.15 -19.90 44.38
CA LYS A 263 -14.30 -18.99 44.23
C LYS A 263 -14.02 -17.71 43.42
N ILE A 264 -12.75 -17.34 43.19
CA ILE A 264 -12.39 -16.18 42.36
C ILE A 264 -11.87 -16.57 40.97
N TRP A 265 -11.71 -17.87 40.68
CA TRP A 265 -11.12 -18.34 39.43
C TRP A 265 -11.97 -17.94 38.21
N ASP A 266 -13.30 -17.99 38.31
CA ASP A 266 -14.22 -17.59 37.23
C ASP A 266 -14.02 -16.14 36.76
N LYS A 267 -13.43 -15.29 37.61
CA LYS A 267 -13.10 -13.89 37.26
C LYS A 267 -11.70 -13.71 36.68
N ILE A 268 -10.81 -14.69 36.87
CA ILE A 268 -9.39 -14.60 36.49
C ILE A 268 -9.12 -15.40 35.22
N ILE A 269 -9.69 -16.60 35.10
CA ILE A 269 -9.45 -17.52 33.99
C ILE A 269 -9.77 -16.85 32.64
N PRO A 270 -10.89 -16.13 32.44
CA PRO A 270 -11.17 -15.49 31.15
C PRO A 270 -10.04 -14.57 30.68
N GLY A 271 -9.56 -13.66 31.56
CA GLY A 271 -8.48 -12.74 31.20
C GLY A 271 -7.13 -13.44 30.98
N LYS A 272 -6.83 -14.52 31.71
CA LYS A 272 -5.63 -15.34 31.45
C LYS A 272 -5.75 -16.12 30.13
N MET A 273 -6.95 -16.58 29.77
CA MET A 273 -7.21 -17.25 28.49
C MET A 273 -7.13 -16.26 27.33
N ASP A 274 -7.69 -15.05 27.45
CA ASP A 274 -7.54 -14.00 26.43
C ASP A 274 -6.06 -13.67 26.21
N ARG A 275 -5.29 -13.59 27.30
CA ARG A 275 -3.84 -13.40 27.21
C ARG A 275 -3.14 -14.58 26.55
N PHE A 276 -3.51 -15.81 26.89
CA PHE A 276 -2.98 -17.02 26.25
C PHE A 276 -3.23 -16.98 24.74
N MET A 277 -4.45 -16.65 24.30
CA MET A 277 -4.78 -16.53 22.89
C MET A 277 -3.91 -15.46 22.22
N LEU A 278 -3.83 -14.25 22.79
CA LEU A 278 -3.00 -13.16 22.25
C LEU A 278 -1.51 -13.50 22.20
N ASP A 279 -0.99 -14.27 23.14
CA ASP A 279 0.42 -14.66 23.12
C ASP A 279 0.70 -15.79 22.12
N ASN A 280 -0.31 -16.60 21.78
CA ASN A 280 -0.17 -17.77 20.89
C ASN A 280 -0.75 -17.56 19.48
N THR A 281 -1.11 -16.32 19.13
CA THR A 281 -1.58 -15.93 17.77
C THR A 281 -0.76 -14.77 17.21
N LYS A 282 0.54 -14.68 17.54
CA LYS A 282 1.39 -13.56 17.13
C LYS A 282 1.60 -13.46 15.62
N VAL A 283 1.61 -14.59 14.91
CA VAL A 283 1.63 -14.59 13.43
C VAL A 283 0.31 -14.03 12.90
N ASP A 284 -0.84 -14.46 13.47
CA ASP A 284 -2.13 -13.91 13.05
C ASP A 284 -2.23 -12.40 13.30
N GLN A 285 -1.72 -11.90 14.44
CA GLN A 285 -1.69 -10.47 14.74
C GLN A 285 -0.80 -9.66 13.77
N ALA A 286 0.27 -10.27 13.25
CA ALA A 286 1.14 -9.61 12.28
C ALA A 286 0.51 -9.52 10.89
N TYR A 287 -0.24 -10.55 10.47
CA TYR A 287 -0.64 -10.72 9.07
C TYR A 287 -2.15 -10.67 8.82
N THR A 288 -2.99 -10.85 9.83
CA THR A 288 -4.46 -10.95 9.65
C THR A 288 -5.16 -9.76 10.27
N LEU A 289 -6.15 -9.20 9.59
CA LEU A 289 -6.92 -8.06 10.09
C LEU A 289 -7.69 -8.43 11.36
N LEU A 290 -8.38 -9.57 11.36
CA LEU A 290 -9.31 -9.94 12.44
C LEU A 290 -8.63 -10.21 13.78
N ALA A 291 -7.39 -10.71 13.77
CA ALA A 291 -6.65 -10.99 15.01
C ALA A 291 -5.93 -9.77 15.58
N GLN A 292 -5.80 -8.68 14.83
CA GLN A 292 -5.13 -7.46 15.28
C GLN A 292 -5.90 -6.79 16.42
N VAL A 293 -5.16 -6.26 17.40
CA VAL A 293 -5.72 -5.38 18.45
C VAL A 293 -6.20 -4.10 17.80
N TYR A 294 -7.46 -3.74 18.01
CA TYR A 294 -8.08 -2.63 17.30
C TYR A 294 -7.54 -1.29 17.79
N ILE A 295 -7.08 -0.43 16.87
CA ILE A 295 -6.41 0.83 17.24
C ILE A 295 -7.36 1.81 17.94
N MET A 296 -8.66 1.76 17.62
CA MET A 296 -9.65 2.65 18.23
C MET A 296 -10.17 2.12 19.58
N ASP A 297 -9.89 0.85 19.90
CA ASP A 297 -10.25 0.19 21.17
C ASP A 297 -9.25 -0.95 21.44
N ASP A 298 -8.18 -0.63 22.17
CA ASP A 298 -7.07 -1.56 22.45
C ASP A 298 -7.45 -2.69 23.42
N SER A 299 -8.68 -2.68 23.94
CA SER A 299 -9.20 -3.75 24.78
C SER A 299 -9.70 -4.97 24.00
N LYS A 300 -9.84 -4.85 22.68
CA LYS A 300 -10.41 -5.89 21.80
C LYS A 300 -9.58 -6.09 20.54
N THR A 301 -9.71 -7.28 19.95
CA THR A 301 -9.32 -7.49 18.55
C THR A 301 -10.33 -6.84 17.61
N VAL A 302 -9.97 -6.68 16.33
CA VAL A 302 -10.90 -6.24 15.29
C VAL A 302 -12.11 -7.19 15.21
N GLU A 303 -11.88 -8.51 15.24
CA GLU A 303 -12.97 -9.52 15.28
C GLU A 303 -13.95 -9.25 16.43
N ALA A 304 -13.44 -9.19 17.66
CA ALA A 304 -14.28 -8.99 18.85
C ALA A 304 -14.98 -7.62 18.87
N TYR A 305 -14.33 -6.59 18.33
CA TYR A 305 -14.95 -5.27 18.21
C TYR A 305 -16.11 -5.29 17.21
N LEU A 306 -15.89 -5.82 16.01
CA LEU A 306 -16.91 -5.91 14.95
C LEU A 306 -18.12 -6.74 15.39
N GLU A 307 -17.89 -7.88 16.04
CA GLU A 307 -18.96 -8.71 16.63
C GLU A 307 -19.79 -7.92 17.64
N SER A 308 -19.15 -7.12 18.50
CA SER A 308 -19.85 -6.34 19.52
C SER A 308 -20.76 -5.24 18.97
N VAL A 309 -20.59 -4.87 17.70
CA VAL A 309 -21.43 -3.90 16.97
C VAL A 309 -22.25 -4.54 15.86
N ASN A 310 -22.34 -5.88 15.82
CA ASN A 310 -23.03 -6.65 14.78
C ASN A 310 -22.57 -6.30 13.35
N ALA A 311 -21.26 -6.13 13.17
CA ALA A 311 -20.63 -5.87 11.88
C ALA A 311 -19.62 -6.96 11.53
N SER A 312 -19.22 -7.01 10.26
CA SER A 312 -18.13 -7.86 9.79
C SER A 312 -17.42 -7.21 8.60
N VAL A 313 -16.14 -7.54 8.42
CA VAL A 313 -15.37 -7.11 7.25
C VAL A 313 -15.46 -8.18 6.17
N VAL A 314 -15.74 -7.76 4.95
CA VAL A 314 -15.94 -8.63 3.78
C VAL A 314 -14.64 -8.77 3.00
N GLU A 315 -13.98 -7.65 2.72
CA GLU A 315 -12.72 -7.60 1.96
C GLU A 315 -12.02 -6.26 2.23
N PHE A 316 -10.70 -6.20 1.99
CA PHE A 316 -9.97 -4.95 1.90
C PHE A 316 -8.85 -5.01 0.86
N ALA A 317 -8.44 -3.84 0.38
CA ALA A 317 -7.18 -3.65 -0.33
C ALA A 317 -6.40 -2.50 0.31
N ARG A 318 -5.09 -2.69 0.46
CA ARG A 318 -4.15 -1.69 0.98
C ARG A 318 -2.95 -1.63 0.06
N PHE A 319 -2.61 -0.43 -0.42
CA PHE A 319 -1.34 -0.18 -1.11
C PHE A 319 -0.51 0.84 -0.34
N GLU A 320 0.80 0.59 -0.28
CA GLU A 320 1.80 1.55 0.15
C GLU A 320 2.76 1.81 -1.01
N VAL A 321 3.01 3.08 -1.30
CA VAL A 321 3.87 3.51 -2.42
C VAL A 321 5.26 2.91 -2.27
N GLY A 322 5.70 2.20 -3.32
CA GLY A 322 7.03 1.61 -3.41
C GLY A 322 7.19 0.31 -2.63
N GLU A 323 6.12 -0.22 -2.03
CA GLU A 323 6.17 -1.49 -1.30
C GLU A 323 6.70 -2.63 -2.20
N GLY A 324 7.76 -3.31 -1.76
CA GLY A 324 8.42 -4.36 -2.52
C GLY A 324 9.35 -3.88 -3.65
N ILE A 325 9.59 -2.57 -3.79
CA ILE A 325 10.59 -2.03 -4.72
C ILE A 325 11.88 -1.75 -3.95
N GLU A 326 12.97 -2.41 -4.34
CA GLU A 326 14.30 -2.09 -3.81
C GLU A 326 14.72 -0.69 -4.25
N LYS A 327 15.04 0.16 -3.27
CA LYS A 327 15.63 1.47 -3.54
C LYS A 327 17.14 1.33 -3.64
N ALA A 328 17.72 1.79 -4.74
CA ALA A 328 19.17 1.94 -4.82
C ALA A 328 19.64 2.89 -3.71
N ALA A 329 20.60 2.45 -2.90
CA ALA A 329 21.29 3.33 -1.98
C ALA A 329 22.26 4.19 -2.80
N ASN A 330 21.95 5.47 -2.99
CA ASN A 330 22.83 6.38 -3.70
C ASN A 330 23.82 7.00 -2.72
N ASP A 331 25.12 6.85 -2.99
CA ASP A 331 26.21 7.54 -2.29
C ASP A 331 26.53 8.83 -3.04
N PHE A 332 25.96 9.94 -2.54
CA PHE A 332 26.14 11.25 -3.15
C PHE A 332 27.61 11.70 -3.16
N GLU A 333 28.41 11.33 -2.16
CA GLU A 333 29.83 11.67 -2.12
C GLU A 333 30.58 10.93 -3.23
N ALA A 334 30.28 9.64 -3.42
CA ALA A 334 30.85 8.86 -4.51
C ALA A 334 30.43 9.39 -5.90
N GLU A 335 29.17 9.80 -6.08
CA GLU A 335 28.70 10.39 -7.35
C GLU A 335 29.39 11.74 -7.65
N VAL A 336 29.54 12.61 -6.65
CA VAL A 336 30.26 13.87 -6.78
C VAL A 336 31.74 13.62 -7.10
N ALA A 337 32.39 12.68 -6.41
CA ALA A 337 33.77 12.32 -6.69
C ALA A 337 33.95 11.77 -8.11
N ALA A 338 33.04 10.91 -8.58
CA ALA A 338 33.08 10.34 -9.92
C ALA A 338 32.87 11.39 -11.01
N THR A 339 31.92 12.31 -10.84
CA THR A 339 31.67 13.40 -11.79
C THR A 339 32.83 14.40 -11.84
N MET A 340 33.42 14.76 -10.70
CA MET A 340 34.63 15.59 -10.65
C MET A 340 35.83 14.90 -11.33
N ALA A 341 36.03 13.60 -11.10
CA ALA A 341 37.10 12.83 -11.74
C ALA A 341 36.91 12.74 -13.27
N ALA A 342 35.67 12.55 -13.74
CA ALA A 342 35.36 12.54 -15.17
C ALA A 342 35.57 13.91 -15.83
N ALA A 343 35.30 15.01 -15.12
CA ALA A 343 35.52 16.36 -15.61
C ALA A 343 37.02 16.75 -15.67
N LEU A 344 37.87 16.15 -14.83
CA LEU A 344 39.31 16.38 -14.81
C LEU A 344 40.10 15.55 -15.84
N ASN A 345 39.47 14.51 -16.41
CA ASN A 345 40.07 13.62 -17.40
C ASN A 345 39.70 13.94 -18.87
N ASN A 346 39.00 15.06 -19.12
CA ASN A 346 38.69 15.62 -20.44
C ASN A 346 39.39 16.96 -20.64
#